data_AF-A0A7C2V1J2-F1
#
_entry.id   AF-A0A7C2V1J2-F1
#
_cell.length_a   1.000
_cell.length_b   1.000
_cell.length_c   1.000
_cell.angle_alpha   90.00
_cell.angle_beta   90.00
_cell.angle_gamma   90.00
#
_symmetry.space_group_name_H-M   'P 1'
#
loop_
_entity.id
_entity.type
_entity.pdbx_description
1 polymer ?
#
loop_
_entity_poly.entity_id
_entity_poly.type
_entity_poly.pdbx_seq_one_letter_code
_entity_poly.pdbx_strand_id
1 'polypeptide(L)'
;MLVRSEWDGLSEAMVHRPGVEMFYGLLYPKAFLYEGAFSMDEALYEHQNMEHVLVNEGVTVHRLKNVIIQKMRHSGEFRELVVTTVKSMIKYMGDLGEEAYTDFLRNMAAYDPETLFNILILRPLVLIRRTKTGVVARVINRTPLANLYYTRDQQLVVKAGIVIGRMRMPQRRLETIVTELFFRALNEPVIYRLVKPGFLEGGDFMPMGDFAVIGHGWRSSINGVNQIIGLLDYDEVAVAKLPKHPWGDNMLVMHLDTYFNVAGDGLVIGNEELMQSTHVVIYAKAQDGFEKVGESNLLDYIRQRGFNVIKLSMAEQAAFAANFLTLRDRRIIVPNVEANIKKIIRRLQNSEDSVRQTTLNYIRAGYDKMRGEGHIFPYRPDMLNERVDFITIDVSELVGGYGGVHCATAAIRRV
;
A
#
# COMPACT_ATOMS: atom_id res chain seq x y z
N MET A 1 -19.02 10.41 -0.10
CA MET A 1 -18.65 9.89 1.24
C MET A 1 -17.15 9.61 1.22
N LEU A 2 -16.50 9.22 2.32
CA LEU A 2 -15.08 8.83 2.26
C LEU A 2 -14.93 7.56 1.42
N VAL A 3 -15.21 6.37 1.95
CA VAL A 3 -15.26 5.14 1.11
C VAL A 3 -16.31 4.19 1.69
N ARG A 4 -17.16 3.60 0.83
CA ARG A 4 -18.17 2.59 1.21
C ARG A 4 -18.11 1.32 0.39
N SER A 5 -17.78 1.41 -0.89
CA SER A 5 -17.45 0.26 -1.74
C SER A 5 -16.18 0.53 -2.55
N GLU A 6 -15.53 -0.52 -3.03
CA GLU A 6 -14.40 -0.39 -3.97
C GLU A 6 -14.84 0.01 -5.40
N TRP A 7 -16.12 -0.13 -5.75
CA TRP A 7 -16.64 0.16 -7.10
C TRP A 7 -17.34 1.51 -7.23
N ASP A 8 -17.62 2.20 -6.13
CA ASP A 8 -18.06 3.60 -6.15
C ASP A 8 -17.02 4.45 -6.91
N GLY A 9 -17.46 5.50 -7.60
CA GLY A 9 -16.61 6.30 -8.47
C GLY A 9 -15.51 7.01 -7.70
N LEU A 10 -14.25 6.67 -7.97
CA LEU A 10 -13.08 7.30 -7.36
C LEU A 10 -13.03 8.77 -7.78
N SER A 11 -13.21 9.67 -6.81
CA SER A 11 -13.20 11.11 -7.05
C SER A 11 -11.94 11.78 -6.51
N GLU A 12 -11.40 11.28 -5.39
CA GLU A 12 -10.18 11.80 -4.78
C GLU A 12 -9.26 10.65 -4.34
N ALA A 13 -7.98 10.75 -4.69
CA ALA A 13 -6.97 9.76 -4.33
C ALA A 13 -5.68 10.41 -3.81
N MET A 14 -5.05 9.76 -2.83
CA MET A 14 -3.70 10.07 -2.37
C MET A 14 -2.70 9.19 -3.13
N VAL A 15 -1.61 9.82 -3.59
CA VAL A 15 -0.41 9.14 -4.11
C VAL A 15 0.85 9.79 -3.51
N HIS A 16 1.98 9.08 -3.55
CA HIS A 16 3.27 9.66 -3.17
C HIS A 16 4.30 9.32 -4.24
N ARG A 17 4.72 10.35 -4.98
CA ARG A 17 5.75 10.20 -6.01
C ARG A 17 7.08 9.86 -5.34
N PRO A 18 7.75 8.75 -5.75
CA PRO A 18 9.05 8.38 -5.21
C PRO A 18 10.06 9.51 -5.22
N GLY A 19 10.75 9.70 -4.09
CA GLY A 19 11.82 10.67 -3.92
C GLY A 19 13.15 10.03 -3.49
N VAL A 20 13.97 10.82 -2.80
CA VAL A 20 15.30 10.42 -2.33
C VAL A 20 15.26 9.23 -1.35
N GLU A 21 14.15 9.00 -0.67
CA GLU A 21 13.92 7.84 0.18
C GLU A 21 13.96 6.52 -0.61
N MET A 22 13.55 6.51 -1.88
CA MET A 22 13.65 5.33 -2.75
C MET A 22 15.11 5.00 -3.06
N PHE A 23 15.95 6.01 -3.32
CA PHE A 23 17.39 5.83 -3.52
C PHE A 23 18.01 5.05 -2.34
N TYR A 24 17.70 5.44 -1.11
CA TYR A 24 18.19 4.70 0.07
C TYR A 24 17.64 3.27 0.15
N GLY A 25 16.38 3.07 -0.25
CA GLY A 25 15.78 1.74 -0.33
C GLY A 25 16.54 0.82 -1.30
N LEU A 26 16.99 1.37 -2.43
CA LEU A 26 17.68 0.64 -3.49
C LEU A 26 19.14 0.29 -3.15
N LEU A 27 19.76 0.93 -2.15
CA LEU A 27 21.11 0.59 -1.71
C LEU A 27 21.20 -0.82 -1.13
N TYR A 28 20.13 -1.29 -0.47
CA TYR A 28 20.02 -2.66 -0.01
C TYR A 28 18.54 -3.12 0.03
N PRO A 29 17.95 -3.46 -1.14
CA PRO A 29 16.51 -3.58 -1.36
C PRO A 29 15.78 -4.46 -0.33
N LYS A 30 16.34 -5.64 -0.02
CA LYS A 30 15.71 -6.61 0.90
C LYS A 30 15.48 -6.04 2.30
N ALA A 31 16.39 -5.23 2.85
CA ALA A 31 16.18 -4.65 4.17
C ALA A 31 15.08 -3.60 4.19
N PHE A 32 14.77 -3.02 3.03
CA PHE A 32 13.69 -2.06 2.82
C PHE A 32 12.40 -2.70 2.29
N LEU A 33 12.31 -4.03 2.33
CA LEU A 33 11.13 -4.80 1.92
C LEU A 33 10.86 -4.79 0.42
N TYR A 34 11.87 -4.49 -0.39
CA TYR A 34 11.82 -4.68 -1.83
C TYR A 34 12.32 -6.06 -2.23
N GLU A 35 11.83 -6.57 -3.35
CA GLU A 35 12.25 -7.85 -3.89
C GLU A 35 13.70 -7.81 -4.38
N GLY A 36 14.08 -6.71 -5.02
CA GLY A 36 15.40 -6.50 -5.61
C GLY A 36 15.62 -5.05 -6.03
N ALA A 37 16.77 -4.80 -6.66
CA ALA A 37 17.05 -3.50 -7.25
C ALA A 37 16.26 -3.33 -8.55
N PHE A 38 15.86 -2.10 -8.83
CA PHE A 38 15.06 -1.72 -9.98
C PHE A 38 15.44 -0.29 -10.40
N SER A 39 15.07 0.11 -11.62
CA SER A 39 15.40 1.44 -12.14
C SER A 39 14.55 2.50 -11.47
N MET A 40 15.19 3.44 -10.77
CA MET A 40 14.50 4.56 -10.12
C MET A 40 13.88 5.52 -11.13
N ASP A 41 14.57 5.78 -12.25
CA ASP A 41 14.07 6.70 -13.29
C ASP A 41 12.82 6.15 -13.97
N GLU A 42 12.84 4.86 -14.30
CA GLU A 42 11.69 4.17 -14.89
C GLU A 42 10.55 4.05 -13.88
N ALA A 43 10.81 3.71 -12.61
CA ALA A 43 9.78 3.70 -11.57
C ALA A 43 9.11 5.09 -11.37
N LEU A 44 9.90 6.16 -11.50
CA LEU A 44 9.38 7.53 -11.47
C LEU A 44 8.51 7.83 -12.69
N TYR A 45 8.91 7.39 -13.87
CA TYR A 45 8.12 7.51 -15.10
C TYR A 45 6.82 6.72 -15.03
N GLU A 46 6.87 5.46 -14.60
CA GLU A 46 5.70 4.59 -14.37
C GLU A 46 4.70 5.26 -13.40
N HIS A 47 5.20 5.81 -12.29
CA HIS A 47 4.34 6.53 -11.32
C HIS A 47 3.72 7.79 -11.92
N GLN A 48 4.48 8.55 -12.73
CA GLN A 48 3.95 9.74 -13.41
C GLN A 48 2.85 9.38 -14.41
N ASN A 49 3.03 8.28 -15.15
CA ASN A 49 2.02 7.77 -16.06
C ASN A 49 0.76 7.31 -15.30
N MET A 50 0.92 6.57 -14.20
CA MET A 50 -0.20 6.19 -13.31
C MET A 50 -1.00 7.42 -12.84
N GLU A 51 -0.29 8.45 -12.38
CA GLU A 51 -0.92 9.72 -11.97
C GLU A 51 -1.64 10.41 -13.13
N HIS A 52 -1.04 10.43 -14.33
CA HIS A 52 -1.67 11.02 -15.51
C HIS A 52 -2.96 10.30 -15.90
N VAL A 53 -2.96 8.96 -15.85
CA VAL A 53 -4.16 8.15 -16.10
C VAL A 53 -5.27 8.46 -15.09
N LEU A 54 -4.95 8.56 -13.80
CA LEU A 54 -5.93 8.94 -12.77
C LEU A 54 -6.57 10.30 -13.07
N VAL A 55 -5.76 11.31 -13.41
CA VAL A 55 -6.25 12.66 -13.73
C VAL A 55 -7.12 12.65 -15.00
N ASN A 56 -6.72 11.90 -16.03
CA ASN A 56 -7.51 11.78 -17.27
C ASN A 56 -8.86 11.08 -17.04
N GLU A 57 -8.93 10.17 -16.07
CA GLU A 57 -10.17 9.51 -15.64
C GLU A 57 -11.02 10.38 -14.70
N GLY A 58 -10.63 11.65 -14.48
CA GLY A 58 -11.38 12.62 -13.70
C GLY A 58 -11.11 12.56 -12.18
N VAL A 59 -10.11 11.79 -11.74
CA VAL A 59 -9.76 11.69 -10.32
C VAL A 59 -8.93 12.90 -9.90
N THR A 60 -9.31 13.54 -8.80
CA THR A 60 -8.46 14.55 -8.15
C THR A 60 -7.32 13.85 -7.41
N VAL A 61 -6.10 13.99 -7.91
CA VAL A 61 -4.92 13.36 -7.32
C VAL A 61 -4.20 14.31 -6.35
N HIS A 62 -4.12 13.88 -5.10
CA HIS A 62 -3.42 14.57 -4.03
C HIS A 62 -2.05 13.93 -3.79
N ARG A 63 -0.98 14.61 -4.20
CA ARG A 63 0.38 14.17 -3.87
C ARG A 63 0.68 14.45 -2.40
N LEU A 64 0.97 13.39 -1.63
CA LEU A 64 1.21 13.42 -0.18
C LEU A 64 2.20 14.53 0.23
N LYS A 65 3.38 14.55 -0.38
CA LYS A 65 4.41 15.56 -0.13
C LYS A 65 3.91 16.98 -0.39
N ASN A 66 3.26 17.20 -1.53
CA ASN A 66 2.82 18.53 -1.94
C ASN A 66 1.75 19.09 -1.01
N VAL A 67 0.78 18.26 -0.62
CA VAL A 67 -0.29 18.68 0.31
C VAL A 67 0.29 19.12 1.64
N ILE A 68 1.22 18.35 2.21
CA ILE A 68 1.88 18.70 3.48
C ILE A 68 2.72 19.99 3.34
N ILE A 69 3.51 20.11 2.26
CA ILE A 69 4.33 21.31 1.99
C ILE A 69 3.47 22.55 1.85
N GLN A 70 2.40 22.49 1.05
CA GLN A 70 1.52 23.64 0.84
C GLN A 70 0.80 24.02 2.13
N LYS A 71 0.31 23.05 2.91
CA LYS A 71 -0.32 23.33 4.20
C LYS A 71 0.64 24.02 5.17
N MET A 72 1.91 23.60 5.24
CA MET A 72 2.93 24.27 6.07
C MET A 72 3.21 25.72 5.65
N ARG A 73 3.02 26.08 4.37
CA ARG A 73 3.22 27.45 3.87
C ARG A 73 2.07 28.37 4.25
N HIS A 74 0.86 27.84 4.39
CA HIS A 74 -0.36 28.63 4.58
C HIS A 74 -0.93 28.56 6.00
N SER A 75 -0.46 27.63 6.85
CA SER A 75 -0.93 27.47 8.22
C SER A 75 0.23 27.38 9.20
N GLY A 76 0.39 28.42 10.03
CA GLY A 76 1.38 28.44 11.11
C GLY A 76 1.15 27.34 12.14
N GLU A 77 -0.11 27.07 12.50
CA GLU A 77 -0.48 25.98 13.41
C GLU A 77 -0.05 24.60 12.85
N PHE A 78 -0.36 24.31 11.59
CA PHE A 78 0.06 23.06 10.97
C PHE A 78 1.59 22.97 10.85
N ARG A 79 2.26 24.08 10.54
CA ARG A 79 3.72 24.13 10.54
C ARG A 79 4.30 23.78 11.90
N GLU A 80 3.76 24.33 13.00
CA GLU A 80 4.21 24.01 14.36
C GLU A 80 3.99 22.54 14.73
N LEU A 81 2.88 21.93 14.26
CA LEU A 81 2.65 20.49 14.40
C LEU A 81 3.74 19.67 13.69
N VAL A 82 4.09 20.04 12.45
CA VAL A 82 5.16 19.37 11.69
C VAL A 82 6.51 19.57 12.36
N VAL A 83 6.83 20.79 12.78
CA VAL A 83 8.06 21.12 13.51
C VAL A 83 8.19 20.27 14.78
N THR A 84 7.10 20.12 15.55
CA THR A 84 7.07 19.27 16.74
C THR A 84 7.39 17.81 16.41
N THR A 85 6.85 17.31 15.29
CA THR A 85 7.13 15.95 14.81
C THR A 85 8.60 15.82 14.35
N VAL A 86 9.10 16.79 13.58
CA VAL A 86 10.49 16.84 13.09
C VAL A 86 11.51 16.75 14.23
N LYS A 87 11.27 17.44 15.35
CA LYS A 87 12.15 17.38 16.54
C LYS A 87 12.34 15.95 17.07
N SER A 88 11.33 15.08 16.92
CA SER A 88 11.42 13.66 17.30
C SER A 88 12.10 12.76 16.24
N MET A 89 12.19 13.24 14.99
CA MET A 89 12.68 12.49 13.83
C MET A 89 14.17 12.67 13.56
N ILE A 90 14.75 13.78 14.00
CA ILE A 90 16.19 14.05 13.90
C ILE A 90 16.91 13.75 15.21
N LYS A 91 18.16 13.30 15.14
CA LYS A 91 19.04 13.14 16.30
C LYS A 91 20.41 13.73 16.05
N TYR A 92 21.01 14.26 17.10
CA TYR A 92 22.39 14.75 17.10
C TYR A 92 23.18 13.98 18.15
N MET A 93 24.41 13.58 17.83
CA MET A 93 25.31 12.82 18.70
C MET A 93 26.76 13.21 18.44
N GLY A 94 27.67 12.86 19.36
CA GLY A 94 29.10 13.19 19.30
C GLY A 94 29.47 14.38 20.17
N ASP A 95 30.73 14.83 20.10
CA ASP A 95 31.33 15.80 21.02
C ASP A 95 30.56 17.12 21.11
N LEU A 96 29.90 17.53 20.02
CA LEU A 96 29.14 18.78 19.91
C LEU A 96 27.65 18.52 19.63
N GLY A 97 27.14 17.34 19.98
CA GLY A 97 25.76 16.94 19.65
C GLY A 97 24.70 17.86 20.26
N GLU A 98 24.84 18.23 21.53
CA GLU A 98 23.90 19.11 22.23
C GLU A 98 23.94 20.55 21.70
N GLU A 99 25.14 21.08 21.46
CA GLU A 99 25.35 22.40 20.87
C GLU A 99 24.69 22.49 19.49
N ALA A 100 24.91 21.49 18.65
CA ALA A 100 24.34 21.45 17.31
C ALA A 100 22.82 21.26 17.30
N TYR A 101 22.26 20.49 18.25
CA TYR A 101 20.81 20.41 18.40
C TYR A 101 20.22 21.75 18.84
N THR A 102 20.91 22.46 19.74
CA THR A 102 20.52 23.82 20.15
C THR A 102 20.55 24.78 18.97
N ASP A 103 21.59 24.72 18.13
CA ASP A 103 21.70 25.51 16.91
C ASP A 103 20.57 25.17 15.90
N PHE A 104 20.27 23.88 15.71
CA PHE A 104 19.14 23.43 14.90
C PHE A 104 17.80 24.02 15.38
N LEU A 105 17.56 24.05 16.70
CA LEU A 105 16.36 24.66 17.27
C LEU A 105 16.31 26.17 17.07
N ARG A 106 17.44 26.88 17.20
CA ARG A 106 17.53 28.32 16.95
C ARG A 106 17.21 28.67 15.50
N ASN A 107 17.64 27.84 14.56
CA ASN A 107 17.43 28.04 13.13
C ASN A 107 16.08 27.47 12.62
N MET A 108 15.20 26.98 13.50
CA MET A 108 13.96 26.30 13.11
C MET A 108 13.06 27.12 12.17
N ALA A 109 12.98 28.43 12.40
CA ALA A 109 12.18 29.33 11.57
C ALA A 109 12.72 29.47 10.13
N ALA A 110 14.03 29.27 9.92
CA ALA A 110 14.69 29.41 8.63
C ALA A 110 14.57 28.16 7.74
N TYR A 111 14.31 26.98 8.31
CA TYR A 111 14.14 25.76 7.53
C TYR A 111 12.85 25.82 6.70
N ASP A 112 12.98 25.64 5.40
CA ASP A 112 11.83 25.59 4.49
C ASP A 112 11.02 24.29 4.67
N PRO A 113 9.75 24.27 4.21
CA PRO A 113 8.91 23.08 4.28
C PRO A 113 9.52 21.83 3.62
N GLU A 114 10.33 22.02 2.57
CA GLU A 114 11.00 20.93 1.85
C GLU A 114 12.03 20.23 2.76
N THR A 115 12.85 21.01 3.47
CA THR A 115 13.83 20.52 4.45
C THR A 115 13.14 19.80 5.60
N LEU A 116 12.07 20.39 6.14
CA LEU A 116 11.29 19.77 7.22
C LEU A 116 10.70 18.43 6.77
N PHE A 117 10.14 18.36 5.55
CA PHE A 117 9.62 17.12 4.99
C PHE A 117 10.72 16.06 4.83
N ASN A 118 11.89 16.44 4.27
CA ASN A 118 13.02 15.52 4.10
C ASN A 118 13.52 14.96 5.44
N ILE A 119 13.49 15.75 6.52
CA ILE A 119 13.81 15.25 7.87
C ILE A 119 12.80 14.18 8.33
N LEU A 120 11.50 14.35 8.06
CA LEU A 120 10.48 13.36 8.41
C LEU A 120 10.74 12.01 7.75
N ILE A 121 11.07 12.01 6.46
CA ILE A 121 11.20 10.79 5.65
C ILE A 121 12.58 10.13 5.73
N LEU A 122 13.65 10.89 5.98
CA LEU A 122 15.03 10.38 6.06
C LEU A 122 15.51 10.11 7.49
N ARG A 123 14.90 10.79 8.48
CA ARG A 123 15.18 10.62 9.92
C ARG A 123 16.67 10.68 10.25
N PRO A 124 17.39 11.74 9.86
CA PRO A 124 18.83 11.82 9.99
C PRO A 124 19.29 11.71 11.45
N LEU A 125 20.39 10.99 11.63
CA LEU A 125 21.27 11.06 12.79
C LEU A 125 22.54 11.79 12.35
N VAL A 126 22.77 12.96 12.92
CA VAL A 126 23.94 13.79 12.65
C VAL A 126 24.98 13.53 13.74
N LEU A 127 26.08 12.88 13.37
CA LEU A 127 27.24 12.64 14.22
C LEU A 127 28.24 13.77 14.02
N ILE A 128 28.51 14.53 15.08
CA ILE A 128 29.33 15.73 15.01
C ILE A 128 30.57 15.54 15.85
N ARG A 129 31.73 15.80 15.24
CA ARG A 129 33.03 15.66 15.87
C ARG A 129 33.86 16.91 15.68
N ARG A 130 34.56 17.33 16.73
CA ARG A 130 35.59 18.36 16.63
C ARG A 130 36.91 17.73 16.16
N THR A 131 37.50 18.30 15.12
CA THR A 131 38.81 17.91 14.59
C THR A 131 39.82 19.02 14.84
N LYS A 132 41.10 18.77 14.55
CA LYS A 132 42.15 19.80 14.64
C LYS A 132 41.91 20.99 13.70
N THR A 133 41.17 20.78 12.61
CA THR A 133 40.95 21.77 11.55
C THR A 133 39.53 22.35 11.51
N GLY A 134 38.62 21.89 12.39
CA GLY A 134 37.26 22.42 12.45
C GLY A 134 36.24 21.44 13.00
N VAL A 135 35.01 21.55 12.52
CA VAL A 135 33.89 20.67 12.88
C VAL A 135 33.50 19.86 11.67
N VAL A 136 33.34 18.53 11.84
CA VAL A 136 32.92 17.63 10.77
C VAL A 136 31.64 16.92 11.19
N ALA A 137 30.67 16.85 10.26
CA ALA A 137 29.43 16.14 10.44
C ALA A 137 29.39 14.88 9.55
N ARG A 138 28.93 13.77 10.12
CA ARG A 138 28.57 12.54 9.39
C ARG A 138 27.09 12.27 9.58
N VAL A 139 26.35 12.11 8.49
CA VAL A 139 24.90 11.89 8.53
C VAL A 139 24.58 10.42 8.26
N ILE A 140 23.74 9.83 9.11
CA ILE A 140 23.19 8.48 8.94
C ILE A 140 21.66 8.60 8.88
N ASN A 141 21.06 8.23 7.76
CA ASN A 141 19.60 8.22 7.65
C ASN A 141 19.03 6.97 8.30
N ARG A 142 18.20 7.15 9.32
CA ARG A 142 17.72 6.05 10.16
C ARG A 142 16.42 5.50 9.58
N THR A 143 16.56 4.48 8.74
CA THR A 143 15.43 3.80 8.09
C THR A 143 14.57 4.78 7.29
N PRO A 144 15.08 5.29 6.16
CA PRO A 144 14.28 6.04 5.20
C PRO A 144 12.96 5.37 4.88
N LEU A 145 11.90 6.16 4.75
CA LEU A 145 10.53 5.69 4.49
C LEU A 145 10.36 5.30 3.01
N ALA A 146 11.17 4.35 2.54
CA ALA A 146 11.29 4.04 1.12
C ALA A 146 9.98 3.55 0.50
N ASN A 147 9.12 2.87 1.27
CA ASN A 147 7.84 2.32 0.80
C ASN A 147 6.69 3.35 0.82
N LEU A 148 6.97 4.64 1.05
CA LEU A 148 5.92 5.67 1.18
C LEU A 148 5.10 5.85 -0.11
N TYR A 149 5.61 5.42 -1.27
CA TYR A 149 4.86 5.41 -2.52
C TYR A 149 3.75 4.36 -2.55
N TYR A 150 3.78 3.35 -1.68
CA TYR A 150 2.64 2.46 -1.43
C TYR A 150 1.70 3.09 -0.41
N THR A 151 0.89 4.02 -0.89
CA THR A 151 0.02 4.85 -0.06
C THR A 151 -1.22 4.14 0.47
N ARG A 152 -1.55 2.92 0.00
CA ARG A 152 -2.71 2.15 0.45
C ARG A 152 -2.59 1.68 1.91
N ASP A 153 -1.38 1.39 2.36
CA ASP A 153 -1.21 0.52 3.52
C ASP A 153 -1.31 1.21 4.88
N GLN A 154 -0.99 2.50 4.96
CA GLN A 154 -0.78 3.19 6.24
C GLN A 154 -2.08 3.51 6.98
N GLN A 155 -3.23 3.36 6.32
CA GLN A 155 -4.54 3.77 6.83
C GLN A 155 -5.67 2.91 6.26
N LEU A 156 -6.82 2.97 6.92
CA LEU A 156 -8.10 2.60 6.34
C LEU A 156 -8.94 3.87 6.25
N VAL A 157 -9.54 4.09 5.09
CA VAL A 157 -10.50 5.16 4.87
C VAL A 157 -11.89 4.55 5.01
N VAL A 158 -12.62 4.98 6.04
CA VAL A 158 -13.97 4.49 6.33
C VAL A 158 -14.96 5.65 6.31
N LYS A 159 -16.25 5.35 6.28
CA LYS A 159 -17.32 6.36 6.21
C LYS A 159 -17.19 7.46 7.29
N ALA A 160 -16.79 7.10 8.51
CA ALA A 160 -16.68 8.02 9.63
C ALA A 160 -15.38 8.85 9.65
N GLY A 161 -14.34 8.46 8.90
CA GLY A 161 -13.03 9.10 8.95
C GLY A 161 -11.87 8.18 8.64
N ILE A 162 -10.70 8.57 9.11
CA ILE A 162 -9.44 7.87 8.87
C ILE A 162 -9.04 7.06 10.09
N VAL A 163 -8.84 5.76 9.90
CA VAL A 163 -8.21 4.88 10.87
C VAL A 163 -6.73 4.77 10.50
N ILE A 164 -5.85 5.28 11.35
CA ILE A 164 -4.40 5.16 11.12
C ILE A 164 -3.96 3.76 11.53
N GLY A 165 -3.40 3.05 10.56
CA GLY A 165 -2.83 1.72 10.70
C GLY A 165 -1.66 1.69 11.67
N ARG A 166 -1.21 0.48 11.96
CA ARG A 166 0.06 0.30 12.67
C ARG A 166 0.84 -0.79 11.97
N MET A 167 1.79 -0.39 11.12
CA MET A 167 2.55 -1.33 10.29
C MET A 167 3.21 -2.44 11.11
N ARG A 168 3.18 -3.67 10.60
CA ARG A 168 3.88 -4.78 11.26
C ARG A 168 5.38 -4.55 11.23
N MET A 169 5.89 -4.28 10.03
CA MET A 169 7.32 -4.17 9.76
C MET A 169 7.89 -2.86 10.31
N PRO A 170 8.95 -2.91 11.15
CA PRO A 170 9.55 -1.72 11.75
C PRO A 170 9.91 -0.62 10.76
N GLN A 171 10.33 -1.00 9.55
CA GLN A 171 10.74 -0.10 8.48
C GLN A 171 9.62 0.85 8.04
N ARG A 172 8.37 0.38 8.09
CA ARG A 172 7.20 1.11 7.61
C ARG A 172 6.43 1.83 8.72
N ARG A 173 6.69 1.51 9.99
CA ARG A 173 5.89 1.99 11.15
C ARG A 173 5.74 3.51 11.25
N LEU A 174 6.68 4.27 10.70
CA LEU A 174 6.65 5.73 10.78
C LEU A 174 6.09 6.40 9.52
N GLU A 175 5.79 5.61 8.46
CA GLU A 175 5.04 6.09 7.30
C GLU A 175 3.65 6.60 7.72
N THR A 176 3.06 5.98 8.75
CA THR A 176 1.76 6.37 9.32
C THR A 176 1.78 7.78 9.90
N ILE A 177 2.92 8.27 10.41
CA ILE A 177 3.04 9.64 10.92
C ILE A 177 2.94 10.65 9.79
N VAL A 178 3.64 10.39 8.68
CA VAL A 178 3.61 11.28 7.50
C VAL A 178 2.21 11.24 6.86
N THR A 179 1.61 10.06 6.80
CA THR A 179 0.26 9.88 6.25
C THR A 179 -0.81 10.54 7.13
N GLU A 180 -0.65 10.50 8.46
CA GLU A 180 -1.53 11.24 9.37
C GLU A 180 -1.43 12.76 9.16
N LEU A 181 -0.22 13.29 8.98
CA LEU A 181 -0.02 14.70 8.65
C LEU A 181 -0.71 15.09 7.34
N PHE A 182 -0.71 14.20 6.34
CA PHE A 182 -1.44 14.42 5.10
C PHE A 182 -2.95 14.56 5.34
N PHE A 183 -3.58 13.61 6.04
CA PHE A 183 -5.02 13.69 6.30
C PHE A 183 -5.39 14.92 7.15
N ARG A 184 -4.55 15.27 8.13
CA ARG A 184 -4.71 16.53 8.89
C ARG A 184 -4.59 17.77 8.01
N ALA A 185 -3.70 17.77 7.02
CA ALA A 185 -3.58 18.88 6.08
C ALA A 185 -4.86 19.08 5.24
N LEU A 186 -5.52 17.98 4.87
CA LEU A 186 -6.84 17.98 4.23
C LEU A 186 -8.00 18.23 5.20
N ASN A 187 -7.73 18.34 6.50
CA ASN A 187 -8.72 18.43 7.58
C ASN A 187 -9.66 17.22 7.65
N GLU A 188 -9.18 16.04 7.25
CA GLU A 188 -9.91 14.78 7.42
C GLU A 188 -9.79 14.27 8.87
N PRO A 189 -10.90 13.81 9.49
CA PRO A 189 -10.87 13.40 10.89
C PRO A 189 -10.16 12.05 11.05
N VAL A 190 -9.11 12.04 11.87
CA VAL A 190 -8.48 10.81 12.33
C VAL A 190 -9.26 10.29 13.53
N ILE A 191 -10.07 9.26 13.30
CA ILE A 191 -11.01 8.73 14.30
C ILE A 191 -10.36 7.68 15.20
N TYR A 192 -9.30 7.02 14.75
CA TYR A 192 -8.62 5.99 15.52
C TYR A 192 -7.16 5.81 15.10
N ARG A 193 -6.33 5.35 16.04
CA ARG A 193 -4.94 4.94 15.82
C ARG A 193 -4.73 3.58 16.44
N LEU A 194 -4.30 2.61 15.64
CA LEU A 194 -4.02 1.28 16.17
C LEU A 194 -2.90 1.30 17.21
N VAL A 195 -3.10 0.55 18.29
CA VAL A 195 -2.14 0.40 19.39
C VAL A 195 -1.69 -1.05 19.55
N LYS A 196 -0.54 -1.24 20.20
CA LYS A 196 -0.05 -2.60 20.52
C LYS A 196 -1.07 -3.35 21.40
N PRO A 197 -1.20 -4.68 21.25
CA PRO A 197 -0.44 -5.56 20.34
C PRO A 197 -0.99 -5.60 18.90
N GLY A 198 -2.04 -4.84 18.58
CA GLY A 198 -2.66 -4.80 17.25
C GLY A 198 -1.79 -4.15 16.18
N PHE A 199 -1.88 -4.69 14.98
CA PHE A 199 -1.32 -4.16 13.74
C PHE A 199 -2.27 -4.49 12.59
N LEU A 200 -2.41 -3.58 11.64
CA LEU A 200 -3.34 -3.65 10.50
C LEU A 200 -2.81 -2.69 9.42
N GLU A 201 -2.85 -3.14 8.17
CA GLU A 201 -2.44 -2.40 6.98
C GLU A 201 -3.60 -2.36 5.97
N GLY A 202 -3.75 -1.26 5.23
CA GLY A 202 -4.92 -0.98 4.38
C GLY A 202 -5.11 -1.91 3.18
N GLY A 203 -4.06 -2.61 2.71
CA GLY A 203 -4.17 -3.66 1.69
C GLY A 203 -5.04 -4.85 2.11
N ASP A 204 -5.29 -5.01 3.42
CA ASP A 204 -6.18 -6.05 3.95
C ASP A 204 -7.65 -5.61 4.06
N PHE A 205 -7.98 -4.35 3.81
CA PHE A 205 -9.34 -3.85 3.97
C PHE A 205 -10.02 -3.64 2.61
N MET A 206 -11.14 -4.32 2.42
CA MET A 206 -11.96 -4.28 1.20
C MET A 206 -13.41 -3.88 1.56
N PRO A 207 -13.79 -2.61 1.41
CA PRO A 207 -15.17 -2.15 1.55
C PRO A 207 -16.02 -2.64 0.36
N MET A 208 -17.17 -3.25 0.64
CA MET A 208 -18.01 -3.93 -0.36
C MET A 208 -19.49 -3.53 -0.23
N GLY A 209 -19.76 -2.22 -0.11
CA GLY A 209 -21.13 -1.69 -0.07
C GLY A 209 -21.75 -1.90 1.31
N ASP A 210 -22.58 -2.92 1.46
CA ASP A 210 -23.30 -3.20 2.72
C ASP A 210 -22.46 -4.02 3.71
N PHE A 211 -21.41 -4.68 3.23
CA PHE A 211 -20.47 -5.44 4.05
C PHE A 211 -19.02 -5.05 3.74
N ALA A 212 -18.08 -5.55 4.53
CA ALA A 212 -16.66 -5.45 4.24
C ALA A 212 -15.94 -6.78 4.47
N VAL A 213 -14.85 -6.98 3.74
CA VAL A 213 -13.89 -8.05 4.01
C VAL A 213 -12.63 -7.43 4.61
N ILE A 214 -12.13 -8.02 5.69
CA ILE A 214 -10.89 -7.59 6.33
C ILE A 214 -9.95 -8.76 6.58
N GLY A 215 -8.75 -8.67 6.02
CA GLY A 215 -7.70 -9.66 6.12
C GLY A 215 -6.92 -9.61 7.43
N HIS A 216 -6.48 -10.77 7.91
CA HIS A 216 -5.41 -10.88 8.89
C HIS A 216 -4.47 -12.04 8.58
N GLY A 217 -3.19 -11.88 8.89
CA GLY A 217 -2.14 -12.86 8.59
C GLY A 217 -0.75 -12.25 8.69
N TRP A 218 -0.07 -12.10 7.56
CA TRP A 218 1.31 -11.62 7.55
C TRP A 218 1.41 -10.13 7.84
N ARG A 219 0.56 -9.25 7.31
CA ARG A 219 0.67 -7.79 7.55
C ARG A 219 -0.32 -7.21 8.53
N SER A 220 -1.39 -7.94 8.82
CA SER A 220 -2.45 -7.55 9.76
C SER A 220 -2.72 -8.64 10.80
N SER A 221 -3.19 -8.25 11.98
CA SER A 221 -3.45 -9.15 13.12
C SER A 221 -4.90 -9.14 13.52
N ILE A 222 -5.38 -10.25 14.08
CA ILE A 222 -6.74 -10.30 14.64
C ILE A 222 -6.95 -9.26 15.75
N ASN A 223 -5.91 -8.95 16.54
CA ASN A 223 -5.95 -7.87 17.52
C ASN A 223 -6.15 -6.48 16.89
N GLY A 224 -5.57 -6.26 15.70
CA GLY A 224 -5.78 -5.02 14.93
C GLY A 224 -7.20 -4.93 14.37
N VAL A 225 -7.73 -6.04 13.84
CA VAL A 225 -9.13 -6.14 13.36
C VAL A 225 -10.11 -5.86 14.50
N ASN A 226 -9.93 -6.50 15.66
CA ASN A 226 -10.81 -6.34 16.82
C ASN A 226 -10.85 -4.90 17.37
N GLN A 227 -9.77 -4.12 17.21
CA GLN A 227 -9.75 -2.71 17.62
C GLN A 227 -10.67 -1.83 16.77
N ILE A 228 -10.94 -2.22 15.52
CA ILE A 228 -11.56 -1.32 14.53
C ILE A 228 -12.85 -1.86 13.91
N ILE A 229 -13.19 -3.14 14.11
CA ILE A 229 -14.41 -3.75 13.53
C ILE A 229 -15.68 -2.93 13.83
N GLY A 230 -15.79 -2.42 15.06
CA GLY A 230 -16.88 -1.53 15.50
C GLY A 230 -16.91 -0.16 14.82
N LEU A 231 -15.78 0.30 14.28
CA LEU A 231 -15.63 1.61 13.64
C LEU A 231 -15.90 1.59 12.14
N LEU A 232 -15.99 0.41 11.52
CA LEU A 232 -16.17 0.26 10.08
C LEU A 232 -17.59 0.63 9.60
N ASP A 233 -18.59 0.58 10.50
CA ASP A 233 -20.01 0.89 10.23
C ASP A 233 -20.67 -0.01 9.16
N TYR A 234 -20.38 -1.31 9.13
CA TYR A 234 -21.07 -2.29 8.27
C TYR A 234 -22.01 -3.17 9.08
N ASP A 235 -23.07 -3.67 8.45
CA ASP A 235 -23.98 -4.63 9.08
C ASP A 235 -23.31 -5.99 9.25
N GLU A 236 -22.37 -6.30 8.35
CA GLU A 236 -21.57 -7.51 8.38
C GLU A 236 -20.10 -7.25 8.00
N VAL A 237 -19.19 -7.93 8.69
CA VAL A 237 -17.76 -7.93 8.40
C VAL A 237 -17.25 -9.36 8.32
N ALA A 238 -16.71 -9.73 7.16
CA ALA A 238 -16.03 -10.99 6.94
C ALA A 238 -14.54 -10.86 7.29
N VAL A 239 -14.12 -11.56 8.35
CA VAL A 239 -12.73 -11.55 8.81
C VAL A 239 -12.00 -12.74 8.19
N ALA A 240 -11.14 -12.44 7.21
CA ALA A 240 -10.44 -13.41 6.37
C ALA A 240 -9.03 -13.70 6.90
N LYS A 241 -8.76 -14.96 7.25
CA LYS A 241 -7.41 -15.43 7.61
C LYS A 241 -6.63 -15.75 6.34
N LEU A 242 -5.67 -14.89 6.00
CA LEU A 242 -4.88 -15.02 4.78
C LEU A 242 -4.19 -16.39 4.69
N PRO A 243 -4.19 -17.00 3.49
CA PRO A 243 -3.67 -18.35 3.28
C PRO A 243 -2.13 -18.34 3.26
N LYS A 244 -1.54 -19.54 3.18
CA LYS A 244 -0.13 -19.67 2.81
C LYS A 244 -0.05 -19.82 1.30
N HIS A 245 0.87 -19.10 0.66
CA HIS A 245 1.12 -19.31 -0.76
C HIS A 245 1.76 -20.70 -0.99
N PRO A 246 1.36 -21.47 -2.01
CA PRO A 246 1.96 -22.77 -2.30
C PRO A 246 3.47 -22.74 -2.52
N TRP A 247 4.02 -21.60 -2.94
CA TRP A 247 5.46 -21.40 -3.13
C TRP A 247 6.22 -20.98 -1.87
N GLY A 248 5.53 -20.85 -0.73
CA GLY A 248 6.15 -20.51 0.56
C GLY A 248 6.57 -19.04 0.71
N ASP A 249 6.29 -18.18 -0.28
CA ASP A 249 6.58 -16.75 -0.20
C ASP A 249 5.37 -15.97 0.35
N ASN A 250 5.50 -15.48 1.58
CA ASN A 250 4.46 -14.66 2.21
C ASN A 250 4.26 -13.32 1.50
N MET A 251 5.19 -12.85 0.67
CA MET A 251 5.03 -11.59 -0.06
C MET A 251 3.99 -11.69 -1.18
N LEU A 252 3.68 -12.90 -1.67
CA LEU A 252 2.65 -13.13 -2.68
C LEU A 252 1.23 -13.09 -2.10
N VAL A 253 1.09 -13.28 -0.79
CA VAL A 253 -0.16 -13.25 -0.02
C VAL A 253 0.00 -12.37 1.22
N MET A 254 0.72 -11.27 1.08
CA MET A 254 1.04 -10.42 2.24
C MET A 254 -0.19 -9.64 2.74
N HIS A 255 -1.09 -9.34 1.81
CA HIS A 255 -2.35 -8.62 2.00
C HIS A 255 -3.45 -9.29 1.16
N LEU A 256 -4.70 -8.99 1.48
CA LEU A 256 -5.87 -9.47 0.73
C LEU A 256 -5.86 -9.02 -0.74
N ASP A 257 -5.48 -7.76 -0.99
CA ASP A 257 -5.45 -7.14 -2.34
C ASP A 257 -4.40 -7.72 -3.31
N THR A 258 -3.57 -8.66 -2.87
CA THR A 258 -2.59 -9.33 -3.74
C THR A 258 -3.16 -10.55 -4.46
N TYR A 259 -4.31 -11.07 -4.02
CA TYR A 259 -4.94 -12.25 -4.62
C TYR A 259 -6.47 -12.18 -4.73
N PHE A 260 -7.10 -11.17 -4.14
CA PHE A 260 -8.54 -10.91 -4.18
C PHE A 260 -8.77 -9.40 -4.31
N ASN A 261 -9.54 -8.96 -5.29
CA ASN A 261 -9.91 -7.56 -5.43
C ASN A 261 -11.25 -7.39 -6.16
N VAL A 262 -11.88 -6.23 -6.00
CA VAL A 262 -13.27 -5.97 -6.41
C VAL A 262 -13.28 -5.05 -7.62
N ALA A 263 -13.72 -5.55 -8.77
CA ALA A 263 -13.77 -4.78 -10.02
C ALA A 263 -15.09 -4.05 -10.24
N GLY A 264 -16.15 -4.48 -9.54
CA GLY A 264 -17.48 -3.92 -9.69
C GLY A 264 -18.47 -4.49 -8.68
N ASP A 265 -19.68 -3.94 -8.69
CA ASP A 265 -20.81 -4.49 -7.96
C ASP A 265 -21.14 -5.89 -8.51
N GLY A 266 -21.12 -6.88 -7.63
CA GLY A 266 -21.26 -8.29 -7.99
C GLY A 266 -20.07 -8.88 -8.76
N LEU A 267 -18.90 -8.24 -8.80
CA LEU A 267 -17.74 -8.76 -9.55
C LEU A 267 -16.40 -8.65 -8.78
N VAL A 268 -15.80 -9.81 -8.56
CA VAL A 268 -14.44 -9.96 -8.01
C VAL A 268 -13.51 -10.53 -9.08
N ILE A 269 -12.24 -10.15 -9.01
CA ILE A 269 -11.16 -10.76 -9.77
C ILE A 269 -10.15 -11.28 -8.76
N GLY A 270 -9.82 -12.57 -8.84
CA GLY A 270 -8.97 -13.19 -7.82
C GLY A 270 -8.50 -14.59 -8.17
N ASN A 271 -7.59 -15.10 -7.36
CA ASN A 271 -7.11 -16.48 -7.47
C ASN A 271 -8.01 -17.40 -6.64
N GLU A 272 -8.82 -18.23 -7.31
CA GLU A 272 -9.81 -19.09 -6.66
C GLU A 272 -9.20 -20.08 -5.66
N GLU A 273 -8.01 -20.62 -5.91
CA GLU A 273 -7.36 -21.57 -5.00
C GLU A 273 -6.93 -20.90 -3.68
N LEU A 274 -6.40 -19.67 -3.77
CA LEU A 274 -6.08 -18.86 -2.60
C LEU A 274 -7.35 -18.41 -1.86
N MET A 275 -8.40 -18.02 -2.59
CA MET A 275 -9.70 -17.67 -1.98
C MET A 275 -10.34 -18.87 -1.27
N GLN A 276 -10.33 -20.05 -1.89
CA GLN A 276 -10.88 -21.28 -1.30
C GLN A 276 -10.12 -21.70 -0.03
N SER A 277 -8.81 -21.48 0.02
CA SER A 277 -7.97 -21.78 1.18
C SER A 277 -7.96 -20.69 2.26
N THR A 278 -8.60 -19.55 2.00
CA THR A 278 -8.76 -18.45 2.96
C THR A 278 -9.96 -18.71 3.86
N HIS A 279 -9.73 -19.07 5.13
CA HIS A 279 -10.80 -19.25 6.12
C HIS A 279 -11.40 -17.88 6.49
N VAL A 280 -12.73 -17.81 6.59
CA VAL A 280 -13.47 -16.59 6.90
C VAL A 280 -14.37 -16.83 8.12
N VAL A 281 -14.29 -15.92 9.09
CA VAL A 281 -15.26 -15.83 10.19
C VAL A 281 -16.15 -14.61 9.93
N ILE A 282 -17.47 -14.83 9.96
CA ILE A 282 -18.46 -13.82 9.63
C ILE A 282 -18.98 -13.22 10.93
N TYR A 283 -18.89 -11.89 11.06
CA TYR A 283 -19.41 -11.14 12.19
C TYR A 283 -20.52 -10.21 11.74
N ALA A 284 -21.64 -10.21 12.45
CA ALA A 284 -22.74 -9.27 12.22
C ALA A 284 -22.88 -8.30 13.40
N LYS A 285 -23.45 -7.13 13.10
CA LYS A 285 -23.75 -6.11 14.11
C LYS A 285 -24.83 -6.61 15.07
N ALA A 286 -24.56 -6.52 16.37
CA ALA A 286 -25.47 -6.86 17.46
C ALA A 286 -25.76 -5.63 18.35
N GLN A 287 -26.59 -5.80 19.40
CA GLN A 287 -26.88 -4.71 20.36
C GLN A 287 -25.59 -4.14 20.99
N ASP A 288 -24.65 -5.01 21.36
CA ASP A 288 -23.38 -4.66 22.01
C ASP A 288 -22.18 -5.02 21.13
N GLY A 289 -22.08 -4.43 19.94
CA GLY A 289 -20.92 -4.54 19.06
C GLY A 289 -21.12 -5.56 17.93
N PHE A 290 -20.26 -6.58 17.86
CA PHE A 290 -20.26 -7.57 16.78
C PHE A 290 -20.23 -8.98 17.36
N GLU A 291 -21.08 -9.87 16.82
CA GLU A 291 -21.11 -11.28 17.19
C GLU A 291 -20.82 -12.16 15.99
N LYS A 292 -20.20 -13.32 16.25
CA LYS A 292 -19.93 -14.31 15.21
C LYS A 292 -21.23 -14.99 14.82
N VAL A 293 -21.58 -14.91 13.54
CA VAL A 293 -22.80 -15.51 12.97
C VAL A 293 -22.53 -16.70 12.07
N GLY A 294 -21.28 -16.90 11.63
CA GLY A 294 -20.93 -18.02 10.76
C GLY A 294 -19.45 -18.14 10.44
N GLU A 295 -19.12 -19.17 9.67
CA GLU A 295 -17.80 -19.39 9.07
C GLU A 295 -17.95 -19.92 7.64
N SER A 296 -16.96 -19.64 6.79
CA SER A 296 -16.88 -20.15 5.43
C SER A 296 -15.42 -20.11 4.95
N ASN A 297 -15.20 -20.28 3.65
CA ASN A 297 -13.98 -19.77 2.99
C ASN A 297 -14.33 -18.55 2.14
N LEU A 298 -13.32 -17.78 1.73
CA LEU A 298 -13.52 -16.52 1.01
C LEU A 298 -14.23 -16.74 -0.34
N LEU A 299 -13.93 -17.81 -1.08
CA LEU A 299 -14.58 -18.05 -2.37
C LEU A 299 -16.08 -18.30 -2.22
N ASP A 300 -16.46 -19.20 -1.33
CA ASP A 300 -17.86 -19.54 -1.11
C ASP A 300 -18.63 -18.38 -0.47
N TYR A 301 -18.02 -17.65 0.46
CA TYR A 301 -18.62 -16.46 1.06
C TYR A 301 -18.94 -15.40 -0.01
N ILE A 302 -18.00 -15.10 -0.91
CA ILE A 302 -18.16 -14.10 -1.97
C ILE A 302 -19.25 -14.52 -2.96
N ARG A 303 -19.29 -15.80 -3.35
CA ARG A 303 -20.35 -16.34 -4.21
C ARG A 303 -21.73 -16.31 -3.54
N GLN A 304 -21.81 -16.62 -2.24
CA GLN A 304 -23.05 -16.51 -1.46
C GLN A 304 -23.57 -15.07 -1.38
N ARG A 305 -22.67 -14.08 -1.41
CA ARG A 305 -23.00 -12.65 -1.51
C ARG A 305 -23.38 -12.20 -2.93
N GLY A 306 -23.45 -13.12 -3.89
CA GLY A 306 -23.89 -12.83 -5.26
C GLY A 306 -22.80 -12.28 -6.18
N PHE A 307 -21.53 -12.41 -5.82
CA PHE A 307 -20.42 -11.94 -6.66
C PHE A 307 -19.94 -13.05 -7.61
N ASN A 308 -19.83 -12.70 -8.89
CA ASN A 308 -19.09 -13.48 -9.88
C ASN A 308 -17.58 -13.33 -9.64
N VAL A 309 -16.82 -14.34 -10.06
CA VAL A 309 -15.36 -14.37 -9.89
C VAL A 309 -14.67 -14.60 -11.22
N ILE A 310 -13.91 -13.61 -11.69
CA ILE A 310 -12.96 -13.79 -12.79
C ILE A 310 -11.68 -14.39 -12.21
N LYS A 311 -11.38 -15.61 -12.67
CA LYS A 311 -10.27 -16.39 -12.16
C LYS A 311 -8.92 -15.93 -12.71
N LEU A 312 -8.00 -15.66 -11.79
CA LEU A 312 -6.57 -15.51 -12.07
C LEU A 312 -5.83 -16.84 -11.87
N SER A 313 -4.89 -17.12 -12.76
CA SER A 313 -3.87 -18.14 -12.54
C SER A 313 -2.88 -17.70 -11.45
N MET A 314 -2.10 -18.63 -10.91
CA MET A 314 -1.02 -18.29 -9.98
C MET A 314 0.06 -17.42 -10.62
N ALA A 315 0.32 -17.58 -11.93
CA ALA A 315 1.29 -16.75 -12.65
C ALA A 315 0.81 -15.29 -12.81
N GLU A 316 -0.47 -15.10 -13.15
CA GLU A 316 -1.09 -13.76 -13.19
C GLU A 316 -1.13 -13.13 -11.80
N GLN A 317 -1.51 -13.91 -10.77
CA GLN A 317 -1.53 -13.45 -9.38
C GLN A 317 -0.14 -13.00 -8.91
N ALA A 318 0.90 -13.80 -9.13
CA ALA A 318 2.27 -13.45 -8.78
C ALA A 318 2.81 -12.24 -9.55
N ALA A 319 2.22 -11.93 -10.71
CA ALA A 319 2.49 -10.73 -11.50
C ALA A 319 1.60 -9.53 -11.12
N PHE A 320 0.96 -9.59 -9.94
CA PHE A 320 0.11 -8.55 -9.36
C PHE A 320 -1.16 -8.25 -10.17
N ALA A 321 -1.67 -9.21 -10.94
CA ALA A 321 -2.90 -9.03 -11.72
C ALA A 321 -4.10 -8.65 -10.84
N ALA A 322 -4.20 -9.17 -9.61
CA ALA A 322 -5.26 -8.82 -8.66
C ALA A 322 -5.10 -7.39 -8.09
N ASN A 323 -3.91 -6.80 -8.14
CA ASN A 323 -3.62 -5.50 -7.53
C ASN A 323 -3.94 -4.31 -8.47
N PHE A 324 -5.06 -4.42 -9.19
CA PHE A 324 -5.62 -3.36 -10.03
C PHE A 324 -6.38 -2.34 -9.17
N LEU A 325 -6.53 -1.12 -9.68
CA LEU A 325 -7.33 -0.08 -9.03
C LEU A 325 -8.68 0.07 -9.74
N THR A 326 -9.77 -0.08 -9.01
CA THR A 326 -11.12 0.20 -9.53
C THR A 326 -11.41 1.70 -9.49
N LEU A 327 -11.66 2.29 -10.65
CA LEU A 327 -11.99 3.69 -10.82
C LEU A 327 -13.48 3.95 -10.61
N ARG A 328 -14.32 3.03 -11.06
CA ARG A 328 -15.79 2.99 -10.92
C ARG A 328 -16.23 1.59 -11.33
N ASP A 329 -17.52 1.28 -11.17
CA ASP A 329 -18.07 -0.04 -11.51
C ASP A 329 -17.56 -0.53 -12.89
N ARG A 330 -16.83 -1.65 -12.87
CA ARG A 330 -16.26 -2.33 -14.05
C ARG A 330 -15.30 -1.47 -14.90
N ARG A 331 -14.75 -0.38 -14.37
CA ARG A 331 -13.63 0.38 -14.99
C ARG A 331 -12.41 0.30 -14.09
N ILE A 332 -11.35 -0.36 -14.55
CA ILE A 332 -10.17 -0.65 -13.74
C ILE A 332 -8.85 -0.19 -14.38
N ILE A 333 -7.85 0.16 -13.58
CA ILE A 333 -6.46 0.34 -14.02
C ILE A 333 -5.67 -0.91 -13.64
N VAL A 334 -5.10 -1.58 -14.63
CA VAL A 334 -4.48 -2.89 -14.49
C VAL A 334 -2.97 -2.78 -14.76
N PRO A 335 -2.11 -3.40 -13.93
CA PRO A 335 -0.70 -3.59 -14.28
C PRO A 335 -0.53 -4.31 -15.61
N ASN A 336 0.51 -4.00 -16.38
CA ASN A 336 0.91 -4.81 -17.53
C ASN A 336 1.42 -6.18 -17.05
N VAL A 337 0.49 -7.13 -16.91
CA VAL A 337 0.74 -8.45 -16.33
C VAL A 337 1.78 -9.22 -17.14
N GLU A 338 1.71 -9.15 -18.47
CA GLU A 338 2.68 -9.84 -19.33
C GLU A 338 4.10 -9.27 -19.14
N ALA A 339 4.25 -7.94 -19.07
CA ALA A 339 5.54 -7.30 -18.79
C ALA A 339 6.09 -7.72 -17.41
N ASN A 340 5.22 -7.76 -16.39
CA ASN A 340 5.56 -8.22 -15.05
C ASN A 340 6.03 -9.68 -15.04
N ILE A 341 5.29 -10.59 -15.69
CA ILE A 341 5.66 -12.01 -15.82
C ILE A 341 7.04 -12.13 -16.47
N LYS A 342 7.28 -11.45 -17.61
CA LYS A 342 8.57 -11.47 -18.31
C LYS A 342 9.71 -10.99 -17.41
N LYS A 343 9.46 -9.98 -16.58
CA LYS A 343 10.45 -9.45 -15.63
C LYS A 343 10.71 -10.41 -14.48
N ILE A 344 9.68 -11.04 -13.92
CA ILE A 344 9.81 -12.08 -12.89
C ILE A 344 10.64 -13.26 -13.43
N ILE A 345 10.34 -13.74 -14.64
CA ILE A 345 11.10 -14.80 -15.31
C ILE A 345 12.58 -14.41 -15.45
N ARG A 346 12.87 -13.21 -15.97
CA ARG A 346 14.25 -12.70 -16.11
C ARG A 346 14.99 -12.64 -14.79
N ARG A 347 14.29 -12.31 -13.71
CA ARG A 347 14.87 -12.17 -12.37
C ARG A 347 15.18 -13.52 -11.74
N LEU A 348 14.23 -14.46 -11.81
CA LEU A 348 14.37 -15.79 -11.26
C LEU A 348 15.39 -16.65 -12.05
N GLN A 349 15.55 -16.39 -13.35
CA GLN A 349 16.59 -17.00 -14.19
C GLN A 349 18.00 -16.87 -13.61
N ASN A 350 18.28 -15.75 -12.95
CA ASN A 350 19.60 -15.42 -12.42
C ASN A 350 19.83 -15.94 -10.99
N SER A 351 18.89 -16.71 -10.42
CA SER A 351 18.96 -17.19 -9.03
C SER A 351 19.47 -18.62 -8.95
N GLU A 352 20.47 -18.89 -8.10
CA GLU A 352 20.95 -20.26 -7.84
C GLU A 352 20.12 -21.02 -6.78
N ASP A 353 19.19 -20.33 -6.12
CA ASP A 353 18.30 -20.92 -5.12
C ASP A 353 17.29 -21.91 -5.73
N SER A 354 17.22 -23.12 -5.17
CA SER A 354 16.41 -24.23 -5.70
C SER A 354 14.91 -23.94 -5.64
N VAL A 355 14.41 -23.28 -4.59
CA VAL A 355 13.00 -22.89 -4.45
C VAL A 355 12.61 -21.89 -5.54
N ARG A 356 13.50 -20.93 -5.82
CA ARG A 356 13.31 -19.97 -6.90
C ARG A 356 13.35 -20.60 -8.28
N GLN A 357 14.16 -21.64 -8.49
CA GLN A 357 14.15 -22.40 -9.74
C GLN A 357 12.85 -23.19 -9.94
N THR A 358 12.31 -23.80 -8.87
CA THR A 358 10.97 -24.42 -8.92
C THR A 358 9.89 -23.39 -9.27
N THR A 359 9.96 -22.21 -8.64
CA THR A 359 9.04 -21.10 -8.91
C THR A 359 9.15 -20.63 -10.37
N LEU A 360 10.36 -20.49 -10.91
CA LEU A 360 10.60 -20.13 -12.30
C LEU A 360 9.95 -21.11 -13.28
N ASN A 361 10.11 -22.42 -13.06
CA ASN A 361 9.54 -23.45 -13.91
C ASN A 361 8.01 -23.38 -13.93
N TYR A 362 7.41 -23.16 -12.77
CA TYR A 362 5.96 -23.00 -12.65
C TYR A 362 5.47 -21.75 -13.41
N ILE A 363 6.10 -20.59 -13.17
CA ILE A 363 5.70 -19.33 -13.82
C ILE A 363 5.86 -19.42 -15.33
N ARG A 364 6.96 -20.01 -15.83
CA ARG A 364 7.16 -20.23 -17.26
C ARG A 364 6.09 -21.14 -17.86
N ALA A 365 5.81 -22.27 -17.23
CA ALA A 365 4.78 -23.19 -17.72
C ALA A 365 3.41 -22.52 -17.79
N GLY A 366 3.04 -21.72 -16.77
CA GLY A 366 1.82 -20.92 -16.79
C GLY A 366 1.81 -19.88 -17.90
N TYR A 367 2.93 -19.16 -18.07
CA TYR A 367 3.08 -18.14 -19.11
C TYR A 367 2.99 -18.71 -20.53
N ASP A 368 3.70 -19.82 -20.81
CA ASP A 368 3.68 -20.48 -22.11
C ASP A 368 2.29 -21.01 -22.45
N LYS A 369 1.58 -21.55 -21.46
CA LYS A 369 0.18 -21.97 -21.60
C LYS A 369 -0.73 -20.81 -21.99
N MET A 370 -0.72 -19.71 -21.23
CA MET A 370 -1.54 -18.52 -21.51
C MET A 370 -1.24 -17.91 -22.88
N ARG A 371 0.04 -17.90 -23.27
CA ARG A 371 0.47 -17.46 -24.60
C ARG A 371 -0.03 -18.37 -25.72
N GLY A 372 -0.07 -19.68 -25.50
CA GLY A 372 -0.62 -20.64 -26.46
C GLY A 372 -2.13 -20.52 -26.63
N GLU A 373 -2.85 -20.20 -25.55
CA GLU A 373 -4.30 -19.95 -25.54
C GLU A 373 -4.66 -18.56 -26.08
N GLY A 374 -3.69 -17.64 -26.21
CA GLY A 374 -3.90 -16.28 -26.71
C GLY A 374 -4.56 -15.33 -25.71
N HIS A 375 -4.53 -15.68 -24.43
CA HIS A 375 -5.31 -15.02 -23.37
C HIS A 375 -4.45 -14.79 -22.12
N ILE A 376 -4.03 -13.54 -21.90
CA ILE A 376 -3.35 -13.09 -20.67
C ILE A 376 -4.18 -11.95 -20.10
N PHE A 377 -4.47 -11.97 -18.80
CA PHE A 377 -5.19 -10.89 -18.14
C PHE A 377 -4.52 -9.52 -18.40
N PRO A 378 -5.28 -8.45 -18.73
CA PRO A 378 -6.76 -8.38 -18.82
C PRO A 378 -7.36 -8.70 -20.21
N TYR A 379 -6.57 -9.10 -21.21
CA TYR A 379 -7.03 -9.37 -22.59
C TYR A 379 -7.65 -10.77 -22.72
N ARG A 380 -8.80 -10.98 -22.07
CA ARG A 380 -9.47 -12.29 -21.98
C ARG A 380 -10.99 -12.18 -22.28
N PRO A 381 -11.65 -13.23 -22.81
CA PRO A 381 -13.08 -13.19 -23.11
C PRO A 381 -14.00 -13.01 -21.89
N ASP A 382 -13.60 -13.51 -20.72
CA ASP A 382 -14.36 -13.37 -19.47
C ASP A 382 -14.44 -11.91 -18.99
N MET A 383 -13.37 -11.12 -19.18
CA MET A 383 -13.39 -9.67 -18.94
C MET A 383 -14.43 -8.97 -19.82
N LEU A 384 -14.51 -9.33 -21.10
CA LEU A 384 -15.49 -8.79 -22.04
C LEU A 384 -16.92 -9.20 -21.67
N ASN A 385 -17.13 -10.48 -21.30
CA ASN A 385 -18.44 -11.00 -20.91
C ASN A 385 -19.01 -10.30 -19.68
N GLU A 386 -18.15 -10.00 -18.70
CA GLU A 386 -18.48 -9.24 -17.49
C GLU A 386 -18.49 -7.72 -17.72
N ARG A 387 -18.24 -7.28 -18.96
CA ARG A 387 -18.21 -5.87 -19.40
C ARG A 387 -17.21 -5.02 -18.63
N VAL A 388 -16.07 -5.61 -18.29
CA VAL A 388 -14.97 -4.91 -17.64
C VAL A 388 -14.19 -4.12 -18.68
N ASP A 389 -14.18 -2.81 -18.50
CA ASP A 389 -13.35 -1.87 -19.23
C ASP A 389 -12.07 -1.59 -18.44
N PHE A 390 -10.93 -1.49 -19.12
CA PHE A 390 -9.64 -1.41 -18.44
C PHE A 390 -8.65 -0.49 -19.13
N ILE A 391 -7.72 0.03 -18.33
CA ILE A 391 -6.53 0.77 -18.77
C ILE A 391 -5.32 -0.02 -18.30
N THR A 392 -4.51 -0.50 -19.23
CA THR A 392 -3.26 -1.17 -18.90
C THR A 392 -2.16 -0.13 -18.74
N ILE A 393 -1.44 -0.16 -17.61
CA ILE A 393 -0.26 0.67 -17.39
C ILE A 393 0.97 -0.18 -17.05
N ASP A 394 2.15 0.25 -17.47
CA ASP A 394 3.39 -0.36 -17.01
C ASP A 394 3.74 0.14 -15.61
N VAL A 395 4.00 -0.81 -14.71
CA VAL A 395 4.41 -0.60 -13.32
C VAL A 395 5.48 -1.64 -12.94
N SER A 396 6.21 -2.16 -13.92
CA SER A 396 7.12 -3.28 -13.73
C SER A 396 8.29 -2.97 -12.80
N GLU A 397 8.74 -1.71 -12.71
CA GLU A 397 9.74 -1.25 -11.74
C GLU A 397 9.10 -0.93 -10.39
N LEU A 398 7.93 -0.29 -10.37
CA LEU A 398 7.15 -0.04 -9.15
C LEU A 398 6.77 -1.34 -8.43
N VAL A 399 6.49 -2.42 -9.16
CA VAL A 399 6.24 -3.76 -8.59
C VAL A 399 7.47 -4.36 -7.92
N GLY A 400 8.68 -3.82 -8.18
CA GLY A 400 9.92 -4.23 -7.50
C GLY A 400 9.88 -4.11 -5.96
N GLY A 401 8.95 -3.30 -5.41
CA GLY A 401 8.67 -3.23 -3.98
C GLY A 401 7.54 -4.13 -3.47
N TYR A 402 7.06 -5.07 -4.29
CA TYR A 402 5.93 -5.98 -4.05
C TYR A 402 4.53 -5.32 -4.03
N GLY A 403 4.25 -4.32 -4.86
CA GLY A 403 2.90 -3.74 -4.95
C GLY A 403 2.56 -3.23 -6.34
N GLY A 404 1.28 -3.33 -6.71
CA GLY A 404 0.75 -2.85 -7.99
C GLY A 404 0.11 -1.47 -7.88
N VAL A 405 -0.87 -1.20 -8.76
CA VAL A 405 -1.55 0.10 -8.87
C VAL A 405 -2.38 0.40 -7.62
N HIS A 406 -3.05 -0.64 -7.09
CA HIS A 406 -3.85 -0.53 -5.88
C HIS A 406 -2.98 -0.18 -4.66
N CYS A 407 -1.85 -0.87 -4.46
CA CYS A 407 -0.95 -0.55 -3.36
C CYS A 407 -0.41 0.89 -3.43
N ALA A 408 -0.16 1.40 -4.64
CA ALA A 408 0.38 2.74 -4.87
C ALA A 408 -0.66 3.87 -4.71
N THR A 409 -1.94 3.53 -4.54
CA THR A 409 -3.04 4.50 -4.51
C THR A 409 -3.93 4.31 -3.29
N ALA A 410 -4.18 5.38 -2.56
CA ALA A 410 -5.17 5.39 -1.49
C ALA A 410 -6.41 6.19 -1.89
N ALA A 411 -7.56 5.53 -1.96
CA ALA A 411 -8.84 6.21 -2.15
C ALA A 411 -9.14 7.10 -0.93
N ILE A 412 -9.41 8.39 -1.17
CA ILE A 412 -9.87 9.34 -0.15
C ILE A 412 -11.37 9.49 -0.23
N ARG A 413 -11.91 9.68 -1.44
CA ARG A 413 -13.34 9.77 -1.70
C ARG A 413 -13.77 8.90 -2.86
N ARG A 414 -14.85 8.16 -2.65
CA ARG A 414 -15.65 7.55 -3.72
C ARG A 414 -17.10 8.06 -3.68
N VAL A 415 -17.70 8.27 -4.85
CA VAL A 415 -19.03 8.90 -5.06
C VAL A 415 -19.93 8.13 -6.01
#